data_AF-A0A7C1ZX07-F1
#
_entry.id   AF-A0A7C1ZX07-F1
#
_cell.length_a   1.000
_cell.length_b   1.000
_cell.length_c   1.000
_cell.angle_alpha   90.00
_cell.angle_beta   90.00
_cell.angle_gamma   90.00
#
_symmetry.space_group_name_H-M   'P 1'
#
loop_
_entity.id
_entity.type
_entity.pdbx_description
1 polymer ?
#
loop_
_entity_poly.entity_id
_entity_poly.type
_entity_poly.pdbx_seq_one_letter_code
_entity_poly.pdbx_strand_id
1 'polypeptide(L)'
;MTIDVHKIGMAALAEAAPPQGGTKPNWLHRFKARLHKKPQAKGETKPTSPPKGETNPTGWCYFHFTIGPVQGFVAQARRTRDFWAGSFILSWLSAVAMRAVIAQQGTIVFPKPDAHYLNWLAGKGNGKLPPRQGSVPNRFKAKVKAGFNTENAEQVVASVQKAWYELAELVWQQDLAGHVDEVQRETWARQINHFWEISWVLTDDESESDLLDRRKNWRNQFAPVEPGFKCIMVADRQELSGILTPKENELKGTFWEHKVRKSLKTKTGNSNARDLAENEQLCAIAFVKRLFA
;
A
#
# COMPACT_ATOMS: atom_id res chain seq x y z
N MET A 1 -4.70 -12.39 -18.42
CA MET A 1 -3.82 -12.90 -17.35
C MET A 1 -4.24 -12.23 -16.05
N THR A 2 -4.67 -13.02 -15.06
CA THR A 2 -5.21 -12.53 -13.78
C THR A 2 -4.07 -12.09 -12.87
N ILE A 3 -4.24 -11.00 -12.12
CA ILE A 3 -3.24 -10.54 -11.15
C ILE A 3 -3.16 -11.54 -10.00
N ASP A 4 -1.99 -12.15 -9.82
CA ASP A 4 -1.73 -13.11 -8.75
C ASP A 4 -1.19 -12.40 -7.50
N VAL A 5 -2.13 -11.91 -6.67
CA VAL A 5 -1.81 -11.28 -5.37
C VAL A 5 -1.17 -12.24 -4.36
N HIS A 6 -1.28 -13.56 -4.56
CA HIS A 6 -0.63 -14.55 -3.70
C HIS A 6 0.88 -14.52 -3.92
N LYS A 7 1.33 -14.55 -5.17
CA LYS A 7 2.75 -14.45 -5.52
C LYS A 7 3.38 -13.15 -5.02
N ILE A 8 2.66 -12.03 -5.15
CA ILE A 8 3.11 -10.72 -4.66
C ILE A 8 3.26 -10.70 -3.14
N GLY A 9 2.23 -11.19 -2.43
CA GLY A 9 2.23 -11.24 -0.97
C GLY A 9 3.40 -12.07 -0.44
N MET A 10 3.67 -13.23 -1.06
CA MET A 10 4.80 -14.08 -0.68
C MET A 10 6.16 -13.40 -0.91
N ALA A 11 6.35 -12.71 -2.03
CA ALA A 11 7.58 -11.97 -2.32
C ALA A 11 7.80 -10.79 -1.36
N ALA A 12 6.72 -10.16 -0.89
CA ALA A 12 6.80 -9.13 0.15
C ALA A 12 7.19 -9.73 1.52
N LEU A 13 6.68 -10.91 1.86
CA LEU A 13 6.91 -11.56 3.15
C LEU A 13 8.27 -12.27 3.26
N ALA A 14 8.81 -12.81 2.17
CA ALA A 14 10.10 -13.50 2.17
C ALA A 14 11.26 -12.61 2.66
N GLU A 15 11.12 -11.29 2.49
CA GLU A 15 12.12 -10.30 2.91
C GLU A 15 11.83 -9.67 4.28
N ALA A 16 10.65 -9.94 4.86
CA ALA A 16 10.23 -9.47 6.18
C ALA A 16 10.72 -10.38 7.32
N ALA A 17 11.30 -11.54 7.00
CA ALA A 17 11.90 -12.41 7.99
C ALA A 17 13.11 -11.72 8.64
N PRO A 18 13.29 -11.83 9.97
CA PRO A 18 14.43 -11.22 10.64
C PRO A 18 15.73 -11.78 10.02
N PRO A 19 16.74 -10.92 9.75
CA PRO A 19 17.99 -11.40 9.17
C PRO A 19 18.60 -12.40 10.15
N GLN A 20 18.79 -13.65 9.71
CA GLN A 20 19.64 -14.59 10.42
C GLN A 20 21.08 -14.12 10.23
N GLY A 21 21.56 -13.35 11.21
CA GLY A 21 22.89 -12.73 11.21
C GLY A 21 22.90 -11.36 10.56
N GLY A 22 22.81 -10.30 11.37
CA GLY A 22 23.44 -8.96 11.24
C GLY A 22 23.32 -8.12 9.96
N THR A 23 22.96 -8.66 8.80
CA THR A 23 22.94 -7.95 7.52
C THR A 23 21.54 -7.48 7.20
N LYS A 24 21.37 -6.15 7.18
CA LYS A 24 20.12 -5.45 6.87
C LYS A 24 19.63 -5.81 5.45
N PRO A 25 18.31 -5.97 5.23
CA PRO A 25 17.77 -6.20 3.89
C PRO A 25 18.13 -5.06 2.92
N ASN A 26 18.86 -5.41 1.85
CA ASN A 26 19.41 -4.50 0.82
C ASN A 26 18.32 -3.61 0.15
N TRP A 27 17.06 -4.06 0.15
CA TRP A 27 15.95 -3.33 -0.46
C TRP A 27 15.50 -2.09 0.34
N LEU A 28 15.54 -2.08 1.69
CA LEU A 28 15.14 -0.89 2.47
C LEU A 28 16.03 0.32 2.14
N HIS A 29 17.32 0.06 1.89
CA HIS A 29 18.30 1.05 1.47
C HIS A 29 18.08 1.50 0.01
N ARG A 30 17.74 0.57 -0.90
CA ARG A 30 17.43 0.86 -2.31
C ARG A 30 16.09 1.57 -2.51
N PHE A 31 15.10 1.26 -1.69
CA PHE A 31 13.79 1.91 -1.65
C PHE A 31 13.89 3.33 -1.11
N LYS A 32 14.58 3.54 0.03
CA LYS A 32 14.91 4.88 0.55
C LYS A 32 15.76 5.70 -0.43
N ALA A 33 16.72 5.07 -1.13
CA ALA A 33 17.53 5.73 -2.15
C ALA A 33 16.75 6.12 -3.42
N ARG A 34 15.67 5.40 -3.77
CA ARG A 34 14.77 5.74 -4.90
C ARG A 34 13.71 6.80 -4.54
N LEU A 35 13.35 6.93 -3.27
CA LEU A 35 12.38 7.93 -2.79
C LEU A 35 12.99 9.32 -2.53
N HIS A 36 14.31 9.43 -2.45
CA HIS A 36 14.98 10.69 -2.11
C HIS A 36 16.14 11.03 -3.05
N LYS A 37 15.87 11.94 -4.01
CA LYS A 37 16.87 12.94 -4.42
C LYS A 37 16.41 14.28 -3.86
N LYS A 38 16.90 14.67 -2.69
CA LYS A 38 16.86 16.06 -2.22
C LYS A 38 18.24 16.49 -1.69
N PRO A 39 18.55 17.81 -1.75
CA PRO A 39 19.89 18.33 -1.53
C PRO A 39 20.31 18.20 -0.06
N GLN A 40 21.61 18.00 0.18
CA GLN A 40 22.20 18.04 1.51
C GLN A 40 21.96 19.42 2.16
N ALA A 41 21.18 19.45 3.23
CA ALA A 41 21.22 20.52 4.22
C ALA A 41 22.15 20.07 5.36
N LYS A 42 23.19 20.87 5.60
CA LYS A 42 24.13 20.70 6.72
C LYS A 42 23.56 21.36 7.97
N GLY A 43 23.65 20.65 9.08
CA GLY A 43 23.61 21.21 10.43
C GLY A 43 22.35 20.83 11.20
N GLU A 44 22.38 19.71 11.90
CA GLU A 44 21.49 19.46 13.03
C GLU A 44 22.18 18.55 14.05
N THR A 45 22.01 18.91 15.32
CA THR A 45 22.65 18.38 16.51
C THR A 45 22.15 16.98 16.86
N LYS A 46 23.04 16.16 17.42
CA LYS A 46 22.76 14.78 17.87
C LYS A 46 21.60 14.76 18.87
N PRO A 47 20.54 13.96 18.68
CA PRO A 47 19.54 13.76 19.72
C PRO A 47 20.15 12.93 20.86
N THR A 48 19.89 13.39 22.09
CA THR A 48 20.29 12.75 23.33
C THR A 48 19.63 11.38 23.48
N SER A 49 20.39 10.43 24.03
CA SER A 49 19.97 9.05 24.27
C SER A 49 18.65 8.99 25.06
N PRO A 50 17.73 8.04 24.77
CA PRO A 50 16.52 7.86 25.56
C PRO A 50 16.89 7.42 27.00
N PRO A 51 16.07 7.78 28.00
CA PRO A 51 16.28 7.31 29.37
C PRO A 51 16.26 5.77 29.39
N LYS A 52 17.18 5.17 30.15
CA LYS A 52 17.26 3.72 30.36
C LYS A 52 15.91 3.23 30.90
N GLY A 53 15.18 2.49 30.06
CA GLY A 53 13.86 1.97 30.39
C GLY A 53 13.93 0.94 31.51
N GLU A 54 12.99 1.05 32.45
CA GLU A 54 12.61 -0.02 33.37
C GLU A 54 12.25 -1.26 32.55
N THR A 55 12.88 -2.38 32.88
CA THR A 55 12.67 -3.64 32.19
C THR A 55 11.26 -4.15 32.47
N ASN A 56 10.43 -4.20 31.43
CA ASN A 56 9.09 -4.79 31.50
C ASN A 56 9.16 -6.25 32.03
N PRO A 57 8.53 -6.56 33.18
CA PRO A 57 8.68 -7.85 33.86
C PRO A 57 8.06 -9.04 33.11
N THR A 58 7.24 -8.79 32.08
CA THR A 58 6.48 -9.84 31.39
C THR A 58 7.19 -10.43 30.17
N GLY A 59 8.26 -9.78 29.67
CA GLY A 59 8.96 -10.21 28.44
C GLY A 59 8.18 -10.01 27.14
N TRP A 60 7.01 -9.37 27.18
CA TRP A 60 6.13 -9.11 26.03
C TRP A 60 5.73 -7.64 25.96
N CYS A 61 5.50 -7.15 24.74
CA CYS A 61 4.84 -5.87 24.49
C CYS A 61 3.75 -6.04 23.43
N TYR A 62 2.97 -4.99 23.22
CA TYR A 62 1.82 -4.97 22.33
C TYR A 62 2.05 -3.98 21.18
N PHE A 63 1.91 -4.49 19.96
CA PHE A 63 2.03 -3.74 18.73
C PHE A 63 0.65 -3.47 18.16
N HIS A 64 0.32 -2.19 18.02
CA HIS A 64 -0.92 -1.73 17.42
C HIS A 64 -0.61 -1.20 16.02
N PHE A 65 -1.38 -1.61 15.01
CA PHE A 65 -1.20 -1.21 13.62
C PHE A 65 -2.52 -0.74 13.01
N THR A 66 -2.45 0.27 12.15
CA THR A 66 -3.57 0.66 11.29
C THR A 66 -3.09 1.17 9.95
N ILE A 67 -3.85 0.86 8.90
CA ILE A 67 -3.66 1.35 7.53
C ILE A 67 -4.91 2.14 7.08
N GLY A 68 -4.68 3.24 6.37
CA GLY A 68 -5.69 4.07 5.74
C GLY A 68 -5.13 4.84 4.54
N PRO A 69 -5.93 5.66 3.85
CA PRO A 69 -7.31 6.02 4.19
C PRO A 69 -8.32 4.91 3.81
N VAL A 70 -9.20 4.52 4.74
CA VAL A 70 -10.23 3.50 4.46
C VAL A 70 -11.33 4.05 3.55
N GLN A 71 -12.00 5.11 3.99
CA GLN A 71 -13.10 5.72 3.25
C GLN A 71 -12.60 6.32 1.92
N GLY A 72 -11.49 7.07 1.97
CA GLY A 72 -10.86 7.65 0.78
C GLY A 72 -10.39 6.62 -0.25
N PHE A 73 -10.18 5.36 0.13
CA PHE A 73 -9.83 4.30 -0.81
C PHE A 73 -11.02 3.45 -1.24
N VAL A 74 -11.83 2.97 -0.29
CA VAL A 74 -12.90 1.99 -0.58
C VAL A 74 -14.13 2.68 -1.18
N ALA A 75 -14.59 3.77 -0.55
CA ALA A 75 -15.83 4.44 -0.96
C ALA A 75 -15.69 5.25 -2.26
N GLN A 76 -14.47 5.65 -2.61
CA GLN A 76 -14.19 6.30 -3.90
C GLN A 76 -14.22 5.28 -5.04
N ALA A 77 -15.43 4.91 -5.44
CA ALA A 77 -15.72 3.88 -6.44
C ALA A 77 -16.88 4.34 -7.32
N ARG A 78 -16.77 4.13 -8.64
CA ARG A 78 -17.87 4.44 -9.58
C ARG A 78 -18.68 3.20 -9.95
N ARG A 79 -18.11 2.01 -9.77
CA ARG A 79 -18.71 0.71 -10.11
C ARG A 79 -18.56 -0.26 -8.93
N THR A 80 -19.46 -1.25 -8.84
CA THR A 80 -19.38 -2.32 -7.82
C THR A 80 -18.03 -3.04 -7.84
N ARG A 81 -17.42 -3.21 -9.02
CA ARG A 81 -16.08 -3.80 -9.14
C ARG A 81 -14.99 -2.94 -8.50
N ASP A 82 -15.09 -1.61 -8.59
CA ASP A 82 -14.11 -0.68 -8.01
C ASP A 82 -14.21 -0.71 -6.48
N PHE A 83 -15.45 -0.81 -5.97
CA PHE A 83 -15.72 -0.97 -4.54
C PHE A 83 -15.18 -2.31 -4.02
N TRP A 84 -15.49 -3.41 -4.72
CA TRP A 84 -14.98 -4.74 -4.40
C TRP A 84 -13.45 -4.77 -4.39
N ALA A 85 -12.80 -4.27 -5.45
CA ALA A 85 -11.34 -4.19 -5.55
C ALA A 85 -10.74 -3.39 -4.39
N GLY A 86 -11.32 -2.23 -4.06
CA GLY A 86 -10.88 -1.40 -2.94
C GLY A 86 -10.93 -2.15 -1.61
N SER A 87 -12.05 -2.78 -1.30
CA SER A 87 -12.20 -3.56 -0.06
C SER A 87 -11.23 -4.75 -0.01
N PHE A 88 -11.05 -5.46 -1.13
CA PHE A 88 -10.17 -6.62 -1.21
C PHE A 88 -8.71 -6.23 -1.03
N ILE A 89 -8.23 -5.21 -1.75
CA ILE A 89 -6.84 -4.73 -1.67
C ILE A 89 -6.53 -4.26 -0.24
N LEU A 90 -7.43 -3.53 0.40
CA LEU A 90 -7.22 -3.05 1.78
C LEU A 90 -7.08 -4.22 2.77
N SER A 91 -7.97 -5.22 2.68
CA SER A 91 -7.88 -6.43 3.51
C SER A 91 -6.61 -7.21 3.21
N TRP A 92 -6.23 -7.33 1.94
CA TRP A 92 -5.02 -8.02 1.51
C TRP A 92 -3.75 -7.37 2.08
N LEU A 93 -3.62 -6.04 2.00
CA LEU A 93 -2.51 -5.30 2.58
C LEU A 93 -2.46 -5.42 4.12
N SER A 94 -3.63 -5.40 4.77
CA SER A 94 -3.73 -5.61 6.22
C SER A 94 -3.29 -7.02 6.62
N ALA A 95 -3.62 -8.01 5.81
CA ALA A 95 -3.17 -9.39 6.01
C ALA A 95 -1.66 -9.55 5.78
N VAL A 96 -1.07 -8.85 4.81
CA VAL A 96 0.39 -8.76 4.63
C VAL A 96 1.05 -8.23 5.90
N ALA A 97 0.50 -7.17 6.51
CA ALA A 97 1.01 -6.63 7.77
C ALA A 97 0.94 -7.66 8.92
N MET A 98 -0.21 -8.33 9.10
CA MET A 98 -0.38 -9.37 10.11
C MET A 98 0.62 -10.53 9.91
N ARG A 99 0.84 -10.95 8.66
CA ARG A 99 1.80 -11.99 8.32
C ARG A 99 3.24 -11.58 8.61
N ALA A 100 3.61 -10.32 8.36
CA ALA A 100 4.92 -9.79 8.70
C ALA A 100 5.17 -9.79 10.21
N VAL A 101 4.14 -9.53 11.03
CA VAL A 101 4.21 -9.66 12.49
C VAL A 101 4.38 -11.12 12.91
N ILE A 102 3.62 -12.05 12.31
CA ILE A 102 3.72 -13.49 12.59
C ILE A 102 5.09 -14.05 12.21
N ALA A 103 5.67 -13.60 11.08
CA ALA A 103 7.02 -13.97 10.66
C ALA A 103 8.11 -13.54 11.66
N GLN A 104 7.84 -12.47 12.42
CA GLN A 104 8.67 -11.98 13.51
C GLN A 104 8.29 -12.59 14.87
N GLN A 105 7.60 -13.74 14.87
CA GLN A 105 7.18 -14.50 16.07
C GLN A 105 6.15 -13.75 16.95
N GLY A 106 5.44 -12.78 16.38
CA GLY A 106 4.28 -12.15 17.01
C GLY A 106 3.00 -12.96 16.86
N THR A 107 2.01 -12.68 17.72
CA THR A 107 0.67 -13.29 17.66
C THR A 107 -0.38 -12.19 17.54
N ILE A 108 -1.28 -12.30 16.57
CA ILE A 108 -2.40 -11.35 16.43
C ILE A 108 -3.43 -11.64 17.53
N VAL A 109 -3.67 -10.65 18.39
CA VAL A 109 -4.58 -10.74 19.54
C VAL A 109 -5.98 -10.29 19.13
N PHE A 110 -6.06 -9.19 18.39
CA PHE A 110 -7.35 -8.64 17.95
C PHE A 110 -7.23 -7.93 16.60
N PRO A 111 -8.17 -8.14 15.67
CA PRO A 111 -9.15 -9.21 15.68
C PRO A 111 -8.48 -10.55 15.37
N LYS A 112 -9.15 -11.66 15.72
CA LYS A 112 -8.66 -12.99 15.33
C LYS A 112 -8.67 -13.06 13.80
N PRO A 113 -7.52 -13.26 13.15
CA PRO A 113 -7.46 -13.25 11.71
C PRO A 113 -8.15 -14.49 11.14
N ASP A 114 -8.78 -14.35 9.97
CA ASP A 114 -9.28 -15.49 9.21
C ASP A 114 -8.09 -16.37 8.80
N ALA A 115 -7.98 -17.54 9.44
CA ALA A 115 -6.91 -18.50 9.22
C ALA A 115 -6.87 -18.97 7.76
N HIS A 116 -8.03 -19.07 7.09
CA HIS A 116 -8.08 -19.42 5.68
C HIS A 116 -7.41 -18.33 4.82
N TYR A 117 -7.78 -17.07 5.06
CA TYR A 117 -7.23 -15.92 4.34
C TYR A 117 -5.70 -15.82 4.52
N LEU A 118 -5.22 -15.95 5.76
CA LEU A 118 -3.78 -15.89 6.06
C LEU A 118 -3.00 -17.08 5.49
N ASN A 119 -3.55 -18.29 5.56
CA ASN A 119 -2.89 -19.49 5.03
C ASN A 119 -2.82 -19.47 3.51
N TRP A 120 -3.88 -18.99 2.85
CA TRP A 120 -3.85 -18.78 1.41
C TRP A 120 -2.72 -17.81 1.03
N LEU A 121 -2.60 -16.67 1.70
CA LEU A 121 -1.50 -15.72 1.46
C LEU A 121 -0.12 -16.33 1.69
N ALA A 122 0.01 -17.28 2.62
CA ALA A 122 1.25 -17.97 2.92
C ALA A 122 1.63 -19.07 1.92
N GLY A 123 0.80 -19.34 0.90
CA GLY A 123 0.95 -20.50 0.02
C GLY A 123 0.68 -21.83 0.72
N LYS A 124 0.02 -21.78 1.88
CA LYS A 124 -0.38 -22.94 2.71
C LYS A 124 -1.88 -23.21 2.61
N GLY A 125 -2.56 -22.64 1.62
CA GLY A 125 -3.95 -22.96 1.32
C GLY A 125 -4.00 -24.38 0.77
N ASN A 126 -4.54 -25.33 1.53
CA ASN A 126 -4.64 -26.76 1.17
C ASN A 126 -5.60 -27.01 -0.02
N GLY A 127 -5.30 -26.46 -1.21
CA GLY A 127 -6.17 -26.55 -2.40
C GLY A 127 -7.50 -25.79 -2.29
N LYS A 128 -7.69 -24.99 -1.24
CA LYS A 128 -8.89 -24.14 -1.09
C LYS A 128 -8.84 -22.94 -2.04
N LEU A 129 -10.02 -22.57 -2.55
CA LEU A 129 -10.18 -21.43 -3.46
C LEU A 129 -9.66 -20.13 -2.83
N PRO A 130 -9.11 -19.22 -3.65
CA PRO A 130 -8.68 -17.91 -3.17
C PRO A 130 -9.85 -17.17 -2.48
N PRO A 131 -9.58 -16.38 -1.42
CA PRO A 131 -10.60 -15.54 -0.81
C PRO A 131 -11.29 -14.68 -1.87
N ARG A 132 -12.62 -14.63 -1.84
CA ARG A 132 -13.42 -13.82 -2.77
C ARG A 132 -13.86 -12.47 -2.20
N GLN A 133 -13.61 -12.23 -0.91
CA GLN A 133 -14.02 -11.03 -0.20
C GLN A 133 -12.91 -10.57 0.75
N GLY A 134 -12.78 -9.26 0.94
CA GLY A 134 -11.94 -8.69 1.99
C GLY A 134 -12.58 -8.90 3.36
N SER A 135 -11.99 -9.76 4.18
CA SER A 135 -12.45 -10.07 5.55
C SER A 135 -11.49 -9.58 6.64
N VAL A 136 -10.31 -9.10 6.25
CA VAL A 136 -9.28 -8.64 7.19
C VAL A 136 -9.45 -7.13 7.41
N PRO A 137 -9.59 -6.67 8.67
CA PRO A 137 -9.78 -5.26 8.96
C PRO A 137 -8.46 -4.49 8.91
N ASN A 138 -8.59 -3.18 8.77
CA ASN A 138 -7.49 -2.24 8.58
C ASN A 138 -6.79 -1.80 9.89
N ARG A 139 -7.14 -2.43 11.02
CA ARG A 139 -6.56 -2.19 12.34
C ARG A 139 -6.41 -3.53 13.05
N PHE A 140 -5.28 -3.72 13.72
CA PHE A 140 -5.07 -4.86 14.60
C PHE A 140 -4.14 -4.56 15.77
N LYS A 141 -4.20 -5.41 16.78
CA LYS A 141 -3.34 -5.50 17.96
C LYS A 141 -2.65 -6.87 17.95
N ALA A 142 -1.35 -6.88 18.19
CA ALA A 142 -0.55 -8.09 18.28
C ALA A 142 0.28 -8.11 19.56
N LYS A 143 0.49 -9.30 20.12
CA LYS A 143 1.44 -9.57 21.19
C LYS A 143 2.77 -9.94 20.57
N VAL A 144 3.83 -9.25 20.94
CA VAL A 144 5.19 -9.39 20.39
C VAL A 144 6.20 -9.45 21.54
N LYS A 145 7.38 -10.01 21.30
CA LYS A 145 8.42 -10.10 22.33
C LYS A 145 8.91 -8.70 22.74
N ALA A 146 9.38 -8.52 23.97
CA ALA A 146 9.91 -7.23 24.45
C ALA A 146 11.06 -6.66 23.59
N GLY A 147 11.78 -7.51 22.84
CA GLY A 147 12.79 -7.07 21.87
C GLY A 147 12.23 -6.47 20.57
N PHE A 148 10.91 -6.54 20.34
CA PHE A 148 10.26 -5.97 19.16
C PHE A 148 10.29 -4.43 19.28
N ASN A 149 11.05 -3.80 18.39
CA ASN A 149 11.34 -2.37 18.44
C ASN A 149 10.88 -1.65 17.17
N THR A 150 11.29 -0.39 17.03
CA THR A 150 10.99 0.44 15.85
C THR A 150 11.42 -0.20 14.53
N GLU A 151 12.58 -0.87 14.47
CA GLU A 151 13.04 -1.52 13.24
C GLU A 151 12.11 -2.67 12.83
N ASN A 152 11.63 -3.45 13.80
CA ASN A 152 10.64 -4.51 13.56
C ASN A 152 9.31 -3.95 13.05
N ALA A 153 8.83 -2.86 13.67
CA ALA A 153 7.63 -2.16 13.23
C ALA A 153 7.80 -1.59 11.80
N GLU A 154 8.93 -0.96 11.50
CA GLU A 154 9.25 -0.44 10.17
C GLU A 154 9.31 -1.55 9.11
N GLN A 155 9.78 -2.76 9.45
CA GLN A 155 9.75 -3.91 8.54
C GLN A 155 8.31 -4.34 8.20
N VAL A 156 7.38 -4.28 9.17
CA VAL A 156 5.94 -4.52 8.89
C VAL A 156 5.40 -3.48 7.91
N VAL A 157 5.69 -2.20 8.13
CA VAL A 157 5.28 -1.11 7.23
C VAL A 157 5.87 -1.30 5.82
N ALA A 158 7.17 -1.62 5.74
CA ALA A 158 7.87 -1.82 4.48
C ALA A 158 7.29 -2.99 3.67
N SER A 159 6.87 -4.07 4.35
CA SER A 159 6.21 -5.22 3.70
C SER A 159 4.91 -4.83 3.01
N VAL A 160 4.11 -3.99 3.66
CA VAL A 160 2.85 -3.47 3.11
C VAL A 160 3.12 -2.55 1.92
N GLN A 161 4.05 -1.60 2.06
CA GLN A 161 4.42 -0.68 0.99
C GLN A 161 4.95 -1.42 -0.23
N LYS A 162 5.76 -2.46 -0.03
CA LYS A 162 6.25 -3.33 -1.09
C LYS A 162 5.11 -4.03 -1.81
N ALA A 163 4.22 -4.70 -1.06
CA ALA A 163 3.11 -5.43 -1.65
C ALA A 163 2.22 -4.51 -2.52
N TRP A 164 1.93 -3.30 -2.03
CA TRP A 164 1.21 -2.30 -2.81
C TRP A 164 1.96 -1.86 -4.07
N TYR A 165 3.26 -1.57 -3.93
CA TYR A 165 4.11 -1.16 -5.05
C TYR A 165 4.17 -2.23 -6.14
N GLU A 166 4.41 -3.49 -5.77
CA GLU A 166 4.50 -4.62 -6.71
C GLU A 166 3.15 -4.86 -7.42
N LEU A 167 2.03 -4.74 -6.70
CA LEU A 167 0.70 -4.78 -7.31
C LEU A 167 0.52 -3.68 -8.35
N ALA A 168 0.86 -2.44 -7.98
CA ALA A 168 0.78 -1.31 -8.89
C ALA A 168 1.72 -1.50 -10.09
N GLU A 169 2.95 -1.96 -9.87
CA GLU A 169 3.94 -2.19 -10.92
C GLU A 169 3.47 -3.26 -11.91
N LEU A 170 2.81 -4.32 -11.46
CA LEU A 170 2.21 -5.30 -12.37
C LEU A 170 1.14 -4.68 -13.27
N VAL A 171 0.26 -3.84 -12.71
CA VAL A 171 -0.74 -3.11 -13.51
C VAL A 171 -0.06 -2.17 -14.50
N TRP A 172 0.97 -1.44 -14.05
CA TRP A 172 1.74 -0.54 -14.90
C TRP A 172 2.38 -1.28 -16.07
N GLN A 173 3.10 -2.37 -15.81
CA GLN A 173 3.79 -3.16 -16.83
C GLN A 173 2.82 -3.80 -17.81
N GLN A 174 1.68 -4.28 -17.33
CA GLN A 174 0.68 -4.92 -18.17
C GLN A 174 -0.04 -3.93 -19.07
N ASP A 175 -0.40 -2.75 -18.57
CA ASP A 175 -1.41 -1.90 -19.20
C ASP A 175 -0.90 -0.51 -19.64
N LEU A 176 0.24 -0.03 -19.12
CA LEU A 176 0.75 1.32 -19.42
C LEU A 176 2.17 1.35 -20.00
N ALA A 177 3.10 0.51 -19.53
CA ALA A 177 4.53 0.69 -19.80
C ALA A 177 4.92 0.77 -21.29
N GLY A 178 4.19 0.14 -22.20
CA GLY A 178 4.45 0.19 -23.64
C GLY A 178 3.95 1.46 -24.37
N HIS A 179 3.26 2.36 -23.68
CA HIS A 179 2.51 3.45 -24.33
C HIS A 179 2.65 4.81 -23.64
N VAL A 180 3.48 4.93 -22.61
CA VAL A 180 3.58 6.11 -21.75
C VAL A 180 5.00 6.64 -21.67
N ASP A 181 5.12 7.92 -21.35
CA ASP A 181 6.38 8.66 -21.28
C ASP A 181 6.78 8.89 -19.80
N GLU A 182 7.94 9.50 -19.57
CA GLU A 182 8.49 9.73 -18.21
C GLU A 182 7.52 10.51 -17.30
N VAL A 183 6.80 11.49 -17.85
CA VAL A 183 5.85 12.33 -17.08
C VAL A 183 4.74 11.49 -16.43
N GLN A 184 4.23 10.48 -17.12
CA GLN A 184 3.21 9.61 -16.56
C GLN A 184 3.81 8.65 -15.53
N ARG A 185 5.08 8.24 -15.71
CA ARG A 185 5.80 7.43 -14.72
C ARG A 185 6.05 8.19 -13.43
N GLU A 186 6.43 9.46 -13.52
CA GLU A 186 6.61 10.35 -12.37
C GLU A 186 5.28 10.56 -11.62
N THR A 187 4.20 10.83 -12.35
CA THR A 187 2.85 10.98 -11.77
C THR A 187 2.40 9.70 -11.08
N TRP A 188 2.61 8.55 -11.72
CA TRP A 188 2.34 7.23 -11.16
C TRP A 188 3.11 6.98 -9.87
N ALA A 189 4.43 7.11 -9.90
CA ALA A 189 5.29 6.86 -8.76
C ALA A 189 4.95 7.78 -7.57
N ARG A 190 4.72 9.07 -7.83
CA ARG A 190 4.32 10.04 -6.80
C ARG A 190 3.01 9.64 -6.12
N GLN A 191 2.02 9.18 -6.88
CA GLN A 191 0.72 8.79 -6.31
C GLN A 191 0.78 7.44 -5.60
N ILE A 192 1.38 6.42 -6.21
CA ILE A 192 1.48 5.06 -5.65
C ILE A 192 2.27 5.07 -4.34
N ASN A 193 3.41 5.76 -4.29
CA ASN A 193 4.34 5.69 -3.15
C ASN A 193 3.86 6.44 -1.90
N HIS A 194 2.91 7.37 -2.06
CA HIS A 194 2.47 8.27 -0.98
C HIS A 194 0.97 8.16 -0.69
N PHE A 195 0.32 7.07 -1.13
CA PHE A 195 -1.12 6.88 -0.92
C PHE A 195 -1.47 6.42 0.49
N TRP A 196 -0.77 5.40 0.98
CA TRP A 196 -1.12 4.74 2.23
C TRP A 196 -0.58 5.49 3.45
N GLU A 197 -1.47 5.86 4.35
CA GLU A 197 -1.17 6.31 5.70
C GLU A 197 -1.13 5.08 6.62
N ILE A 198 0.06 4.76 7.11
CA ILE A 198 0.27 3.64 8.04
C ILE A 198 0.74 4.21 9.36
N SER A 199 0.04 3.84 10.44
CA SER A 199 0.37 4.25 11.80
C SER A 199 0.49 3.04 12.70
N TRP A 200 1.42 3.13 13.65
CA TRP A 200 1.63 2.09 14.64
C TRP A 200 2.05 2.67 15.99
N VAL A 201 1.82 1.90 17.05
CA VAL A 201 2.24 2.20 18.43
C VAL A 201 2.72 0.92 19.11
N LEU A 202 3.71 1.04 19.98
CA LEU A 202 4.16 0.00 20.89
C LEU A 202 3.79 0.40 22.32
N THR A 203 3.31 -0.55 23.11
CA THR A 203 3.01 -0.37 24.53
C THR A 203 3.30 -1.63 25.30
N ASP A 204 3.70 -1.50 26.55
CA ASP A 204 3.85 -2.61 27.48
C ASP A 204 2.52 -2.99 28.16
N ASP A 205 1.51 -2.13 28.06
CA ASP A 205 0.20 -2.32 28.68
C ASP A 205 -0.79 -3.02 27.73
N GLU A 206 -1.29 -4.19 28.15
CA GLU A 206 -2.29 -4.96 27.41
C GLU A 206 -3.68 -4.31 27.40
N SER A 207 -4.03 -3.53 28.42
CA SER A 207 -5.35 -2.92 28.55
C SER A 207 -5.53 -1.71 27.63
N GLU A 208 -4.41 -1.07 27.25
CA GLU A 208 -4.40 0.07 26.33
C GLU A 208 -5.02 -0.29 24.99
N SER A 209 -5.98 0.53 24.55
CA SER A 209 -6.81 0.26 23.36
C SER A 209 -7.04 1.49 22.46
N ASP A 210 -6.83 2.71 22.94
CA ASP A 210 -7.10 3.96 22.20
C ASP A 210 -5.82 4.62 21.64
N LEU A 211 -4.64 4.03 21.85
CA LEU A 211 -3.34 4.59 21.46
C LEU A 211 -3.24 5.02 19.98
N LEU A 212 -3.85 4.24 19.08
CA LEU A 212 -3.87 4.60 17.65
C LEU A 212 -4.78 5.79 17.38
N ASP A 213 -5.84 5.94 18.14
CA ASP A 213 -6.80 7.04 17.99
C ASP A 213 -6.17 8.34 18.53
N ARG A 214 -5.46 8.27 19.66
CA ARG A 214 -4.59 9.36 20.16
C ARG A 214 -3.53 9.77 19.14
N ARG A 215 -2.81 8.79 18.56
CA ARG A 215 -1.82 9.05 17.51
C ARG A 215 -2.45 9.72 16.28
N LYS A 216 -3.65 9.28 15.88
CA LYS A 216 -4.39 9.89 14.77
C LYS A 216 -4.80 11.33 15.08
N ASN A 217 -5.17 11.65 16.31
CA ASN A 217 -5.54 13.01 16.71
C ASN A 217 -4.34 13.97 16.71
N TRP A 218 -3.12 13.48 16.94
CA TRP A 218 -1.91 14.29 16.89
C TRP A 218 -1.36 14.57 15.48
N ARG A 219 -1.97 14.01 14.43
CA ARG A 219 -1.43 14.14 13.08
C ARG A 219 -1.75 15.51 12.47
N ASN A 220 -0.78 16.10 11.80
CA ASN A 220 -1.01 17.19 10.85
C ASN A 220 -1.22 16.57 9.45
N GLN A 221 -2.45 16.62 8.94
CA GLN A 221 -2.73 16.16 7.58
C GLN A 221 -2.44 17.28 6.57
N PHE A 222 -1.46 17.04 5.70
CA PHE A 222 -1.21 17.86 4.53
C PHE A 222 -1.63 17.08 3.29
N ALA A 223 -2.64 17.56 2.58
CA ALA A 223 -3.00 16.98 1.29
C ALA A 223 -1.83 17.18 0.31
N PRO A 224 -1.42 16.15 -0.45
CA PRO A 224 -0.41 16.31 -1.48
C PRO A 224 -0.91 17.31 -2.53
N VAL A 225 -0.01 18.16 -3.02
CA VAL A 225 -0.32 19.05 -4.14
C VAL A 225 -0.37 18.20 -5.42
N GLU A 226 -1.57 18.06 -5.96
CA GLU A 226 -1.83 17.31 -7.18
C GLU A 226 -2.21 18.32 -8.27
N PRO A 227 -1.31 18.65 -9.21
CA PRO A 227 -1.58 19.68 -10.22
C PRO A 227 -2.48 19.13 -11.33
N GLY A 228 -2.82 19.96 -12.33
CA GLY A 228 -3.49 19.51 -13.54
C GLY A 228 -4.92 18.99 -13.37
N PHE A 229 -5.36 18.22 -14.35
CA PHE A 229 -6.71 17.66 -14.40
C PHE A 229 -6.92 16.60 -13.32
N LYS A 230 -8.13 16.54 -12.78
CA LYS A 230 -8.46 15.64 -11.67
C LYS A 230 -9.01 14.31 -12.16
N CYS A 231 -8.66 13.27 -11.43
CA CYS A 231 -9.24 11.95 -11.62
C CYS A 231 -10.73 11.98 -11.30
N ILE A 232 -11.52 11.36 -12.18
CA ILE A 232 -12.98 11.33 -12.05
C ILE A 232 -13.46 10.43 -10.89
N MET A 233 -12.60 9.51 -10.41
CA MET A 233 -12.90 8.60 -9.30
C MET A 233 -12.33 9.10 -7.96
N VAL A 234 -11.17 9.77 -8.01
CA VAL A 234 -10.37 10.18 -6.85
C VAL A 234 -10.03 11.66 -7.03
N ALA A 235 -10.99 12.52 -6.71
CA ALA A 235 -11.02 13.93 -7.13
C ALA A 235 -9.87 14.78 -6.59
N ASP A 236 -9.22 14.37 -5.50
CA ASP A 236 -8.06 15.03 -4.92
C ASP A 236 -6.77 14.78 -5.72
N ARG A 237 -6.76 13.81 -6.64
CA ARG A 237 -5.55 13.40 -7.39
C ARG A 237 -5.58 13.78 -8.85
N GLN A 238 -4.39 14.06 -9.39
CA GLN A 238 -4.20 14.29 -10.82
C GLN A 238 -4.50 13.01 -11.60
N GLU A 239 -5.12 13.12 -12.77
CA GLU A 239 -5.23 12.02 -13.72
C GLU A 239 -3.87 11.70 -14.40
N LEU A 240 -3.74 10.53 -15.03
CA LEU A 240 -2.44 10.03 -15.49
C LEU A 240 -1.85 10.71 -16.72
N SER A 241 -2.55 11.55 -17.48
CA SER A 241 -2.03 12.12 -18.73
C SER A 241 -0.85 13.08 -18.51
N GLY A 242 -0.71 13.65 -17.30
CA GLY A 242 0.34 14.62 -16.98
C GLY A 242 0.08 16.02 -17.54
N ILE A 243 -1.13 16.28 -18.06
CA ILE A 243 -1.54 17.60 -18.53
C ILE A 243 -1.78 18.52 -17.32
N LEU A 244 -1.18 19.71 -17.36
CA LEU A 244 -1.25 20.69 -16.27
C LEU A 244 -2.24 21.81 -16.56
N THR A 245 -2.46 22.15 -17.83
CA THR A 245 -3.33 23.26 -18.23
C THR A 245 -4.28 22.90 -19.37
N PRO A 246 -5.45 23.57 -19.51
CA PRO A 246 -6.38 23.33 -20.61
C PRO A 246 -5.77 23.55 -22.01
N LYS A 247 -4.82 24.47 -22.14
CA LYS A 247 -4.15 24.77 -23.42
C LYS A 247 -3.27 23.61 -23.91
N GLU A 248 -2.78 22.78 -22.99
CA GLU A 248 -2.07 21.53 -23.32
C GLU A 248 -3.04 20.40 -23.69
N ASN A 249 -4.32 20.47 -23.32
CA ASN A 249 -5.33 19.44 -23.55
C ASN A 249 -5.75 19.33 -25.01
N GLU A 250 -5.77 20.46 -25.74
CA GLU A 250 -6.01 20.47 -27.19
C GLU A 250 -4.93 19.71 -27.98
N LEU A 251 -3.71 19.56 -27.42
CA LEU A 251 -2.59 18.85 -28.04
C LEU A 251 -2.44 17.39 -27.52
N LYS A 252 -3.02 17.07 -26.35
CA LYS A 252 -2.79 15.80 -25.61
C LYS A 252 -4.05 15.03 -25.20
N GLY A 253 -5.25 15.47 -25.58
CA GLY A 253 -6.51 14.70 -25.43
C GLY A 253 -6.47 13.28 -26.05
N THR A 254 -5.41 13.03 -26.83
CA THR A 254 -4.99 11.76 -27.41
C THR A 254 -4.49 10.71 -26.41
N PHE A 255 -4.03 11.08 -25.22
CA PHE A 255 -3.45 10.11 -24.27
C PHE A 255 -4.45 9.02 -23.88
N TRP A 256 -5.59 9.41 -23.32
CA TRP A 256 -6.58 8.44 -22.86
C TRP A 256 -7.17 7.63 -24.00
N GLU A 257 -7.45 8.27 -25.14
CA GLU A 257 -8.08 7.59 -26.27
C GLU A 257 -7.10 6.68 -27.02
N HIS A 258 -5.96 7.21 -27.45
CA HIS A 258 -5.06 6.52 -28.37
C HIS A 258 -3.97 5.70 -27.67
N LYS A 259 -3.50 6.09 -26.48
CA LYS A 259 -2.46 5.34 -25.75
C LYS A 259 -3.07 4.33 -24.77
N VAL A 260 -4.11 4.72 -24.03
CA VAL A 260 -4.69 3.86 -22.97
C VAL A 260 -5.86 3.00 -23.47
N ARG A 261 -6.98 3.61 -23.88
CA ARG A 261 -8.20 2.87 -24.24
C ARG A 261 -8.01 1.97 -25.45
N LYS A 262 -7.34 2.46 -26.49
CA LYS A 262 -7.02 1.63 -27.67
C LYS A 262 -6.18 0.41 -27.29
N SER A 263 -5.16 0.57 -26.44
CA SER A 263 -4.34 -0.55 -25.96
C SER A 263 -5.17 -1.56 -25.17
N LEU A 264 -6.01 -1.09 -24.25
CA LEU A 264 -6.89 -1.97 -23.48
C LEU A 264 -7.86 -2.75 -24.38
N LYS A 265 -8.53 -2.09 -25.32
CA LYS A 265 -9.45 -2.72 -26.29
C LYS A 265 -8.75 -3.82 -27.11
N THR A 266 -7.52 -3.59 -27.57
CA THR A 266 -6.76 -4.59 -28.33
C THR A 266 -6.38 -5.82 -27.50
N LYS A 267 -6.15 -5.67 -26.20
CA LYS A 267 -5.76 -6.77 -25.30
C LYS A 267 -6.94 -7.62 -24.83
N THR A 268 -8.12 -7.02 -24.69
CA THR A 268 -9.29 -7.70 -24.09
C THR A 268 -10.27 -8.30 -25.08
N GLY A 269 -10.15 -7.99 -26.37
CA GLY A 269 -11.06 -8.49 -27.41
C GLY A 269 -12.53 -8.26 -27.06
N ASN A 270 -13.04 -7.03 -27.20
CA ASN A 270 -14.41 -6.62 -26.88
C ASN A 270 -14.96 -7.01 -25.49
N SER A 271 -14.16 -7.54 -24.56
CA SER A 271 -14.64 -7.92 -23.24
C SER A 271 -14.66 -6.72 -22.27
N ASN A 272 -15.82 -6.53 -21.62
CA ASN A 272 -16.10 -5.42 -20.68
C ASN A 272 -15.29 -5.47 -19.36
N ALA A 273 -14.38 -6.45 -19.21
CA ALA A 273 -13.63 -6.70 -17.97
C ALA A 273 -12.61 -5.57 -17.68
N ARG A 274 -12.01 -4.96 -18.71
CA ARG A 274 -11.03 -3.86 -18.56
C ARG A 274 -11.48 -2.56 -19.22
N ASP A 275 -12.79 -2.39 -19.38
CA ASP A 275 -13.33 -1.27 -20.12
C ASP A 275 -13.33 0.04 -19.31
N LEU A 276 -12.78 1.08 -19.92
CA LEU A 276 -12.74 2.46 -19.43
C LEU A 276 -13.66 3.29 -20.33
N ALA A 277 -14.66 3.94 -19.73
CA ALA A 277 -15.57 4.80 -20.49
C ALA A 277 -14.82 6.00 -21.10
N GLU A 278 -15.39 6.60 -22.14
CA GLU A 278 -14.77 7.69 -22.92
C GLU A 278 -14.44 8.93 -22.07
N ASN A 279 -15.21 9.19 -21.03
CA ASN A 279 -14.99 10.29 -20.09
C ASN A 279 -14.23 9.87 -18.81
N GLU A 280 -13.82 8.60 -18.69
CA GLU A 280 -13.06 8.15 -17.52
C GLU A 280 -11.58 8.46 -17.69
N GLN A 281 -11.12 9.47 -16.96
CA GLN A 281 -9.71 9.81 -16.77
C GLN A 281 -9.34 9.52 -15.31
N LEU A 282 -8.37 8.65 -15.10
CA LEU A 282 -8.05 8.06 -13.81
C LEU A 282 -6.66 8.45 -13.32
N CYS A 283 -6.50 8.64 -12.02
CA CYS A 283 -5.20 8.68 -11.34
C CYS A 283 -4.65 7.26 -11.18
N ALA A 284 -3.39 7.11 -10.76
CA ALA A 284 -2.75 5.81 -10.56
C ALA A 284 -3.56 4.89 -9.62
N ILE A 285 -4.08 5.44 -8.52
CA ILE A 285 -4.83 4.67 -7.51
C ILE A 285 -6.13 4.10 -8.10
N ALA A 286 -6.89 4.95 -8.79
CA ALA A 286 -8.13 4.56 -9.44
C ALA A 286 -7.88 3.57 -10.59
N PHE A 287 -6.78 3.75 -11.32
CA PHE A 287 -6.39 2.86 -12.40
C PHE A 287 -6.05 1.45 -11.89
N VAL A 288 -5.25 1.34 -10.81
CA VAL A 288 -4.98 0.06 -10.14
C VAL A 288 -6.28 -0.59 -9.67
N LYS A 289 -7.17 0.15 -9.00
CA LYS A 289 -8.47 -0.40 -8.57
C LYS A 289 -9.30 -0.93 -9.74
N ARG A 290 -9.36 -0.17 -10.84
CA ARG A 290 -10.17 -0.51 -12.00
C ARG A 290 -9.69 -1.78 -12.70
N LEU A 291 -8.38 -1.96 -12.80
CA LEU A 291 -7.76 -3.10 -13.50
C LEU A 291 -7.43 -4.27 -12.58
N PHE A 292 -7.66 -4.12 -11.27
CA PHE A 292 -7.54 -5.19 -10.30
C PHE A 292 -8.62 -6.26 -10.47
N ALA A 293 -9.85 -5.83 -10.78
CA ALA A 293 -11.04 -6.68 -10.86
C ALA A 293 -11.20 -7.39 -12.20
#